data_AF-M5FZS4-F1
#
_entry.id   AF-M5FZS4-F1
#
_cell.length_a   1.000
_cell.length_b   1.000
_cell.length_c   1.000
_cell.angle_alpha   90.00
_cell.angle_beta   90.00
_cell.angle_gamma   90.00
#
_symmetry.space_group_name_H-M   'P 1'
#
loop_
_entity.id
_entity.type
_entity.pdbx_description
1 polymer ?
#
loop_
_entity_poly.entity_id
_entity_poly.type
_entity_poly.pdbx_seq_one_letter_code
_entity_poly.pdbx_strand_id
1 'polypeptide(L)'
;MRGEFNIEDELQNSITREFKQNDWKALIELRDQLPHILEEAFPNEEKVGLLPFNIWGVTTDPLEPSAKASVVLMHFLRKRKVNVKAAGKLLVETLRWRAEVRPEEIAKEEFDELSFGKIGNLFGKDNQGRPVLYMRMGRDAELMKVYDDPAKYVRWRIGLMERTCLAVDYETTHQVVSVMDFRNFRTDNHPGKKKVEEEIQKILPFYPGMGCELFLLYTVTPTLLKVLFWVILRPWTTAVKHMHVLGDSPSAIAAGMLPFIPASELPKPYGGTAEPKWCTGPGWEVGSRP
;
A
#
# COMPACT_ATOMS: atom_id res chain seq x y z
N MET A 1 -22.63 11.62 -32.33
CA MET A 1 -21.90 12.63 -31.52
C MET A 1 -22.10 12.24 -30.07
N ARG A 2 -21.10 11.67 -29.37
CA ARG A 2 -21.13 11.65 -27.90
C ARG A 2 -21.11 13.11 -27.45
N GLY A 3 -22.01 13.49 -26.53
CA GLY A 3 -22.06 14.85 -25.98
C GLY A 3 -20.70 15.26 -25.39
N GLU A 4 -20.47 16.56 -25.26
CA GLU A 4 -19.27 17.06 -24.58
C GLU A 4 -19.15 16.42 -23.18
N PHE A 5 -17.98 15.90 -22.87
CA PHE A 5 -17.69 15.29 -21.57
C PHE A 5 -17.89 16.31 -20.44
N ASN A 6 -18.83 16.04 -19.52
CA ASN A 6 -19.05 16.81 -18.30
C ASN A 6 -18.64 16.00 -17.06
N ILE A 7 -17.78 16.57 -16.21
CA ILE A 7 -17.32 15.95 -14.95
C ILE A 7 -18.49 15.79 -13.96
N GLU A 8 -19.50 16.65 -14.03
CA GLU A 8 -20.65 16.63 -13.12
C GLU A 8 -21.53 15.38 -13.29
N ASP A 9 -21.45 14.70 -14.43
CA ASP A 9 -22.17 13.46 -14.71
C ASP A 9 -21.49 12.24 -14.09
N GLU A 10 -20.23 12.37 -13.62
CA GLU A 10 -19.47 11.29 -13.01
C GLU A 10 -19.77 11.15 -11.51
N LEU A 11 -19.79 9.91 -11.02
CA LEU A 11 -20.01 9.64 -9.60
C LEU A 11 -18.86 10.18 -8.76
N GLN A 12 -19.21 10.95 -7.73
CA GLN A 12 -18.26 11.68 -6.89
C GLN A 12 -18.22 11.18 -5.45
N ASN A 13 -17.01 11.13 -4.88
CA ASN A 13 -16.75 11.10 -3.44
C ASN A 13 -15.77 12.23 -3.05
N SER A 14 -15.25 12.25 -1.82
CA SER A 14 -14.33 13.32 -1.40
C SER A 14 -13.04 13.34 -2.21
N ILE A 15 -12.58 12.19 -2.69
CA ILE A 15 -11.32 12.02 -3.42
C ILE A 15 -11.48 12.39 -4.89
N THR A 16 -12.52 11.87 -5.55
CA THR A 16 -12.71 12.07 -7.00
C THR A 16 -13.02 13.54 -7.34
N ARG A 17 -13.53 14.32 -6.38
CA ARG A 17 -13.72 15.77 -6.52
C ARG A 17 -12.40 16.53 -6.70
N GLU A 18 -11.28 15.95 -6.28
CA GLU A 18 -9.95 16.54 -6.48
C GLU A 18 -9.35 16.20 -7.85
N PHE A 19 -9.98 15.31 -8.62
CA PHE A 19 -9.50 14.92 -9.94
C PHE A 19 -9.67 16.05 -10.94
N LYS A 20 -8.61 16.32 -11.71
CA LYS A 20 -8.63 17.34 -12.74
C LYS A 20 -9.32 16.81 -14.00
N GLN A 21 -9.70 17.71 -14.91
CA GLN A 21 -10.33 17.32 -16.16
C GLN A 21 -9.51 16.29 -16.96
N ASN A 22 -8.18 16.42 -16.99
CA ASN A 22 -7.30 15.45 -17.66
C ASN A 22 -7.26 14.09 -16.94
N ASP A 23 -7.40 14.07 -15.61
CA ASP A 23 -7.48 12.82 -14.84
C ASP A 23 -8.77 12.07 -15.22
N TRP A 24 -9.90 12.77 -15.26
CA TRP A 24 -11.18 12.20 -15.67
C TRP A 24 -11.19 11.70 -17.11
N LYS A 25 -10.64 12.47 -18.05
CA LYS A 25 -10.53 12.04 -19.45
C LYS A 25 -9.78 10.72 -19.58
N ALA A 26 -8.62 10.60 -18.93
CA ALA A 26 -7.82 9.37 -18.96
C ALA A 26 -8.51 8.21 -18.24
N LEU A 27 -9.25 8.50 -17.16
CA LEU A 27 -10.01 7.51 -16.42
C LEU A 27 -11.18 6.94 -17.22
N ILE A 28 -11.90 7.78 -17.98
CA ILE A 28 -12.96 7.34 -18.90
C ILE A 28 -12.36 6.49 -20.00
N GLU A 29 -11.26 6.94 -20.61
CA GLU A 29 -10.59 6.17 -21.66
C GLU A 29 -10.11 4.80 -21.16
N LEU A 30 -9.59 4.73 -19.92
CA LEU A 30 -9.23 3.45 -19.31
C LEU A 30 -10.46 2.57 -19.01
N ARG A 31 -11.57 3.16 -18.56
CA ARG A 31 -12.83 2.45 -18.31
C ARG A 31 -13.41 1.85 -19.60
N ASP A 32 -13.40 2.62 -20.68
CA ASP A 32 -13.82 2.14 -22.02
C ASP A 32 -12.96 0.95 -22.50
N GLN A 33 -11.73 0.79 -21.99
CA GLN A 33 -10.83 -0.32 -22.29
C GLN A 33 -10.98 -1.53 -21.34
N LEU A 34 -11.75 -1.43 -20.25
CA LEU A 34 -11.87 -2.51 -19.26
C LEU A 34 -12.30 -3.86 -19.85
N PRO A 35 -13.31 -3.93 -20.76
CA PRO A 35 -13.69 -5.21 -21.35
C PRO A 35 -12.52 -5.90 -22.06
N HIS A 36 -11.77 -5.16 -22.87
CA HIS A 36 -10.59 -5.68 -23.57
C HIS A 36 -9.47 -6.04 -22.58
N ILE A 37 -9.24 -5.24 -21.54
CA ILE A 37 -8.24 -5.53 -20.51
C ILE A 37 -8.54 -6.87 -19.80
N LEU A 38 -9.81 -7.12 -19.49
CA LEU A 38 -10.27 -8.35 -18.85
C LEU A 38 -10.14 -9.55 -19.79
N GLU A 39 -10.57 -9.42 -21.04
CA GLU A 39 -10.38 -10.45 -22.08
C GLU A 39 -8.91 -10.77 -22.32
N GLU A 40 -8.04 -9.75 -22.33
CA GLU A 40 -6.60 -9.95 -22.43
C GLU A 40 -6.06 -10.67 -21.18
N ALA A 41 -6.49 -10.27 -19.98
CA ALA A 41 -6.04 -10.90 -18.74
C ALA A 41 -6.45 -12.38 -18.67
N PHE A 42 -7.67 -12.71 -19.11
CA PHE A 42 -8.31 -14.01 -18.96
C PHE A 42 -8.90 -14.51 -20.31
N PRO A 43 -8.08 -14.84 -21.31
CA PRO A 43 -8.54 -15.10 -22.69
C PRO A 43 -9.39 -16.37 -22.84
N ASN A 44 -9.40 -17.24 -21.83
CA ASN A 44 -10.14 -18.49 -21.84
C ASN A 44 -11.47 -18.41 -21.08
N GLU A 45 -11.81 -17.24 -20.52
CA GLU A 45 -13.04 -17.03 -19.74
C GLU A 45 -14.12 -16.35 -20.59
N GLU A 46 -15.24 -17.04 -20.81
CA GLU A 46 -16.33 -16.52 -21.61
C GLU A 46 -16.98 -15.31 -20.92
N LYS A 47 -17.20 -14.22 -21.68
CA LYS A 47 -17.84 -12.98 -21.22
C LYS A 47 -17.10 -12.26 -20.07
N VAL A 48 -15.83 -12.57 -19.81
CA VAL A 48 -15.06 -11.96 -18.72
C VAL A 48 -14.99 -10.42 -18.82
N GLY A 49 -15.02 -9.88 -20.05
CA GLY A 49 -15.06 -8.42 -20.29
C GLY A 49 -16.29 -7.70 -19.75
N LEU A 50 -17.33 -8.44 -19.35
CA LEU A 50 -18.57 -7.91 -18.80
C LEU A 50 -18.71 -8.18 -17.29
N LEU A 51 -17.78 -8.92 -16.70
CA LEU A 51 -17.87 -9.33 -15.30
C LEU A 51 -17.17 -8.33 -14.39
N PRO A 52 -17.74 -8.03 -13.22
CA PRO A 52 -17.06 -7.23 -12.22
C PRO A 52 -15.86 -7.98 -11.65
N PHE A 53 -14.81 -7.23 -11.30
CA PHE A 53 -13.63 -7.76 -10.63
C PHE A 53 -13.35 -6.97 -9.35
N ASN A 54 -12.66 -7.58 -8.39
CA ASN A 54 -12.32 -6.95 -7.12
C ASN A 54 -10.82 -6.66 -7.05
N ILE A 55 -10.48 -5.44 -6.65
CA ILE A 55 -9.12 -5.07 -6.25
C ILE A 55 -9.26 -4.33 -4.91
N TRP A 56 -8.57 -4.82 -3.88
CA TRP A 56 -8.49 -4.17 -2.57
C TRP A 56 -9.85 -3.92 -1.90
N GLY A 57 -10.79 -4.86 -2.06
CA GLY A 57 -12.14 -4.73 -1.48
C GLY A 57 -13.07 -3.81 -2.25
N VAL A 58 -12.61 -3.22 -3.36
CA VAL A 58 -13.43 -2.39 -4.26
C VAL A 58 -13.82 -3.20 -5.48
N THR A 59 -15.13 -3.39 -5.65
CA THR A 59 -15.69 -3.97 -6.87
C THR A 59 -15.65 -2.93 -7.99
N THR A 60 -15.04 -3.30 -9.11
CA THR A 60 -14.98 -2.52 -10.35
C THR A 60 -15.82 -3.25 -11.39
N ASP A 61 -16.95 -2.66 -11.75
CA ASP A 61 -17.83 -3.17 -12.78
C ASP A 61 -17.58 -2.42 -14.11
N PRO A 62 -17.28 -3.10 -15.22
CA PRO A 62 -17.11 -2.46 -16.53
C PRO A 62 -18.36 -1.72 -17.03
N LEU A 63 -19.55 -2.10 -16.56
CA LEU A 63 -20.84 -1.55 -16.98
C LEU A 63 -21.37 -0.49 -16.00
N GLU A 64 -21.06 -0.65 -14.70
CA GLU A 64 -21.53 0.24 -13.64
C GLU A 64 -20.35 0.90 -12.89
N PRO A 65 -19.88 2.08 -13.34
CA PRO A 65 -18.79 2.77 -12.67
C PRO A 65 -19.20 3.17 -11.24
N SER A 66 -18.21 3.30 -10.35
CA SER A 66 -18.40 3.83 -9.00
C SER A 66 -17.27 4.80 -8.64
N ALA A 67 -17.51 5.73 -7.72
CA ALA A 67 -16.48 6.67 -7.27
C ALA A 67 -15.28 5.93 -6.65
N LYS A 68 -15.51 4.86 -5.89
CA LYS A 68 -14.44 4.02 -5.31
C LYS A 68 -13.61 3.31 -6.39
N ALA A 69 -14.26 2.71 -7.39
CA ALA A 69 -13.56 2.08 -8.50
C ALA A 69 -12.73 3.09 -9.31
N SER A 70 -13.26 4.29 -9.50
CA SER A 70 -12.55 5.43 -10.12
C SER A 70 -11.26 5.78 -9.36
N VAL A 71 -11.28 5.77 -8.02
CA VAL A 71 -10.09 5.98 -7.18
C VAL A 71 -9.07 4.86 -7.37
N VAL A 72 -9.50 3.60 -7.38
CA VAL A 72 -8.61 2.44 -7.57
C VAL A 72 -7.94 2.48 -8.95
N LEU A 73 -8.70 2.67 -10.02
CA LEU A 73 -8.18 2.77 -11.38
C LEU A 73 -7.21 3.96 -11.55
N MET A 74 -7.47 5.08 -10.86
CA MET A 74 -6.58 6.23 -10.86
C MET A 74 -5.19 5.92 -10.30
N HIS A 75 -5.04 4.94 -9.40
CA HIS A 75 -3.72 4.50 -8.94
C HIS A 75 -2.87 3.92 -10.08
N PHE A 76 -3.48 3.10 -10.95
CA PHE A 76 -2.81 2.52 -12.12
C PHE A 76 -2.41 3.61 -13.12
N LEU A 77 -3.31 4.56 -13.39
CA LEU A 77 -3.01 5.71 -14.24
C LEU A 77 -1.85 6.53 -13.69
N ARG A 78 -1.92 6.97 -12.43
CA ARG A 78 -0.87 7.79 -11.81
C ARG A 78 0.48 7.07 -11.78
N LYS A 79 0.50 5.75 -11.51
CA LYS A 79 1.72 4.93 -11.57
C LYS A 79 2.39 4.98 -12.96
N ARG A 80 1.60 5.14 -14.01
CA ARG A 80 2.05 5.22 -15.40
C ARG A 80 1.97 6.64 -15.97
N LYS A 81 2.02 7.67 -15.10
CA LYS A 81 2.01 9.09 -15.48
C LYS A 81 0.81 9.44 -16.38
N VAL A 82 -0.34 8.86 -16.07
CA VAL A 82 -1.63 9.04 -16.77
C VAL A 82 -1.58 8.55 -18.23
N ASN A 83 -0.63 7.66 -18.57
CA ASN A 83 -0.64 6.96 -19.85
C ASN A 83 -1.62 5.78 -19.80
N VAL A 84 -2.75 5.91 -20.50
CA VAL A 84 -3.86 4.95 -20.48
C VAL A 84 -3.41 3.56 -20.93
N LYS A 85 -2.73 3.46 -22.09
CA LYS A 85 -2.24 2.17 -22.62
C LYS A 85 -1.30 1.45 -21.65
N ALA A 86 -0.36 2.17 -21.05
CA ALA A 86 0.59 1.59 -20.10
C ALA A 86 -0.08 1.22 -18.77
N ALA A 87 -1.11 1.97 -18.35
CA ALA A 87 -1.92 1.65 -17.18
C ALA A 87 -2.77 0.39 -17.42
N GLY A 88 -3.40 0.26 -18.58
CA GLY A 88 -4.13 -0.94 -19.00
C GLY A 88 -3.24 -2.17 -18.99
N LYS A 89 -2.03 -2.09 -19.56
CA LYS A 89 -1.05 -3.19 -19.49
C LYS A 89 -0.69 -3.58 -18.05
N LEU A 90 -0.47 -2.59 -17.17
CA LEU A 90 -0.20 -2.87 -15.76
C LEU A 90 -1.41 -3.53 -15.08
N LEU A 91 -2.63 -3.14 -15.44
CA LEU A 91 -3.85 -3.75 -14.91
C LEU A 91 -3.98 -5.20 -15.36
N VAL A 92 -3.72 -5.52 -16.65
CA VAL A 92 -3.64 -6.91 -17.14
C VAL A 92 -2.64 -7.74 -16.33
N GLU A 93 -1.42 -7.25 -16.17
CA GLU A 93 -0.36 -7.93 -15.41
C GLU A 93 -0.78 -8.15 -13.94
N THR A 94 -1.43 -7.15 -13.34
CA THR A 94 -1.91 -7.21 -11.96
C THR A 94 -3.03 -8.23 -11.78
N LEU A 95 -4.02 -8.23 -12.68
CA LEU A 95 -5.16 -9.17 -12.61
C LEU A 95 -4.70 -10.62 -12.74
N ARG A 96 -3.78 -10.91 -13.69
CA ARG A 96 -3.18 -12.24 -13.82
C ARG A 96 -2.42 -12.66 -12.57
N TRP A 97 -1.60 -11.76 -12.03
CA TRP A 97 -0.84 -12.03 -10.81
C TRP A 97 -1.77 -12.29 -9.62
N ARG A 98 -2.85 -11.53 -9.46
CA ARG A 98 -3.83 -11.74 -8.39
C ARG A 98 -4.55 -13.08 -8.53
N ALA A 99 -4.90 -13.49 -9.76
CA ALA A 99 -5.52 -14.80 -10.01
C ALA A 99 -4.57 -15.97 -9.66
N GLU A 100 -3.27 -15.84 -9.95
CA GLU A 100 -2.26 -16.85 -9.63
C GLU A 100 -1.92 -16.90 -8.14
N VAL A 101 -1.68 -15.74 -7.52
CA VAL A 101 -1.13 -15.63 -6.16
C VAL A 101 -2.21 -15.60 -5.09
N ARG A 102 -3.42 -15.12 -5.43
CA ARG A 102 -4.59 -15.03 -4.54
C ARG A 102 -4.26 -14.25 -3.25
N PRO A 103 -3.80 -12.99 -3.35
CA PRO A 103 -3.35 -12.21 -2.20
C PRO A 103 -4.42 -12.03 -1.13
N GLU A 104 -5.70 -12.05 -1.49
CA GLU A 104 -6.84 -11.97 -0.58
C GLU A 104 -6.95 -13.20 0.34
N GLU A 105 -6.53 -14.37 -0.15
CA GLU A 105 -6.43 -15.59 0.65
C GLU A 105 -5.20 -15.51 1.56
N ILE A 106 -4.07 -15.05 1.02
CA ILE A 106 -2.83 -14.85 1.79
C ILE A 106 -3.04 -13.83 2.92
N ALA A 107 -3.86 -12.81 2.72
CA ALA A 107 -4.18 -11.78 3.73
C ALA A 107 -4.82 -12.38 5.00
N LYS A 108 -5.50 -13.54 4.86
CA LYS A 108 -6.18 -14.27 5.93
C LYS A 108 -5.28 -15.30 6.61
N GLU A 109 -4.08 -15.55 6.10
CA GLU A 109 -3.14 -16.48 6.72
C GLU A 109 -2.56 -15.90 8.01
N GLU A 110 -2.32 -16.81 8.96
CA GLU A 110 -1.65 -16.50 10.21
C GLU A 110 -0.15 -16.80 10.09
N PHE A 111 0.64 -15.86 10.59
CA PHE A 111 2.10 -15.99 10.67
C PHE A 111 2.51 -15.90 12.13
N ASP A 112 3.64 -16.50 12.50
CA ASP A 112 4.14 -16.42 13.87
C ASP A 112 4.23 -14.95 14.34
N GLU A 113 3.39 -14.57 15.31
CA GLU A 113 3.25 -13.17 15.76
C GLU A 113 4.54 -12.67 16.41
N LEU A 114 5.27 -13.56 17.09
CA LEU A 114 6.53 -13.25 17.75
C LEU A 114 7.60 -12.81 16.75
N SER A 115 7.61 -13.42 15.56
CA SER A 115 8.55 -13.10 14.49
C SER A 115 8.02 -11.99 13.58
N PHE A 116 6.81 -12.14 13.03
CA PHE A 116 6.29 -11.30 11.97
C PHE A 116 5.49 -10.09 12.46
N GLY A 117 4.78 -10.22 13.58
CA GLY A 117 3.98 -9.14 14.16
C GLY A 117 4.85 -7.97 14.65
N LYS A 118 6.10 -8.25 15.03
CA LYS A 118 7.12 -7.25 15.38
C LYS A 118 7.75 -6.54 14.17
N ILE A 119 7.69 -7.14 12.98
CA ILE A 119 8.31 -6.59 11.74
C ILE A 119 7.34 -5.65 11.05
N GLY A 120 6.08 -6.04 10.91
CA GLY A 120 5.12 -5.25 10.15
C GLY A 120 3.73 -5.41 10.69
N ASN A 121 3.04 -4.28 10.89
CA ASN A 121 1.68 -4.30 11.40
C ASN A 121 0.88 -3.05 11.02
N LEU A 122 -0.44 -3.20 10.99
CA LEU A 122 -1.41 -2.13 10.77
C LEU A 122 -2.04 -1.77 12.10
N PHE A 123 -1.93 -0.50 12.49
CA PHE A 123 -2.61 -0.04 13.70
C PHE A 123 -2.96 1.43 13.62
N GLY A 124 -4.18 1.75 14.01
CA GLY A 124 -4.66 3.11 14.16
C GLY A 124 -4.78 3.89 12.86
N LYS A 125 -5.26 5.13 13.01
CA LYS A 125 -5.47 6.08 11.92
C LYS A 125 -4.89 7.44 12.27
N ASP A 126 -4.45 8.15 11.24
CA ASP A 126 -4.03 9.55 11.39
C ASP A 126 -5.24 10.51 11.46
N ASN A 127 -4.97 11.80 11.62
CA ASN A 127 -5.99 12.85 11.69
C ASN A 127 -6.87 12.97 10.43
N GLN A 128 -6.45 12.37 9.30
CA GLN A 128 -7.19 12.34 8.03
C GLN A 128 -7.89 10.99 7.81
N GLY A 129 -7.88 10.08 8.80
CA GLY A 129 -8.48 8.76 8.69
C GLY A 129 -7.66 7.76 7.88
N ARG A 130 -6.40 8.08 7.53
CA ARG A 130 -5.49 7.20 6.79
C ARG A 130 -5.00 6.09 7.72
N PRO A 131 -5.07 4.80 7.33
CA PRO A 131 -4.50 3.72 8.14
C PRO A 131 -2.98 3.88 8.27
N VAL A 132 -2.44 3.49 9.41
CA VAL A 132 -1.00 3.56 9.68
C VAL A 132 -0.37 2.16 9.61
N LEU A 133 0.59 2.00 8.69
CA LEU A 133 1.42 0.81 8.51
C LEU A 133 2.76 1.02 9.21
N TYR A 134 3.05 0.20 10.21
CA TYR A 134 4.36 0.14 10.87
C TYR A 134 5.20 -0.94 10.22
N MET A 135 6.45 -0.61 9.92
CA MET A 135 7.47 -1.53 9.40
C MET A 135 8.77 -1.31 10.17
N ARG A 136 9.17 -2.28 10.98
CA ARG A 136 10.41 -2.25 11.75
C ARG A 136 11.50 -3.01 11.00
N MET A 137 12.58 -2.30 10.71
CA MET A 137 13.73 -2.79 9.94
C MET A 137 14.98 -3.03 10.82
N GLY A 138 14.87 -2.84 12.15
CA GLY A 138 15.97 -2.94 13.10
C GLY A 138 16.42 -4.38 13.44
N ARG A 139 17.65 -4.52 13.96
CA ARG A 139 18.20 -5.80 14.43
C ARG A 139 17.66 -6.25 15.79
N ASP A 140 16.58 -7.01 15.79
CA ASP A 140 16.48 -8.07 16.79
C ASP A 140 16.93 -9.36 16.08
N ALA A 141 17.86 -10.14 16.65
CA ALA A 141 18.35 -11.37 16.01
C ALA A 141 17.21 -12.34 15.66
N GLU A 142 16.10 -12.26 16.40
CA GLU A 142 14.84 -12.94 16.11
C GLU A 142 14.17 -12.45 14.82
N LEU A 143 14.20 -11.14 14.53
CA LEU A 143 13.61 -10.57 13.31
C LEU A 143 14.40 -10.97 12.07
N MET A 144 15.68 -11.33 12.19
CA MET A 144 16.47 -11.81 11.05
C MET A 144 16.15 -13.25 10.66
N LYS A 145 15.64 -14.08 11.60
CA LYS A 145 15.26 -15.47 11.33
C LYS A 145 14.18 -15.61 10.28
N VAL A 146 13.39 -14.56 10.06
CA VAL A 146 12.38 -14.56 8.99
C VAL A 146 13.00 -14.69 7.60
N TYR A 147 14.29 -14.32 7.44
CA TYR A 147 15.01 -14.47 6.18
C TYR A 147 15.60 -15.88 5.98
N ASP A 148 15.50 -16.77 6.97
CA ASP A 148 15.85 -18.20 6.81
C ASP A 148 14.85 -18.90 5.88
N ASP A 149 13.62 -18.39 5.79
CA ASP A 149 12.62 -18.78 4.81
C ASP A 149 12.14 -17.58 3.97
N PRO A 150 12.88 -17.23 2.91
CA PRO A 150 12.52 -16.14 2.01
C PRO A 150 11.12 -16.27 1.41
N ALA A 151 10.64 -17.49 1.14
CA ALA A 151 9.33 -17.70 0.53
C ALA A 151 8.22 -17.36 1.53
N LYS A 152 8.35 -17.82 2.78
CA LYS A 152 7.43 -17.45 3.86
C LYS A 152 7.41 -15.95 4.13
N TYR A 153 8.58 -15.29 4.11
CA TYR A 153 8.64 -13.84 4.28
C TYR A 153 7.92 -13.09 3.15
N VAL A 154 8.16 -13.49 1.90
CA VAL A 154 7.50 -12.87 0.74
C VAL A 154 5.99 -13.07 0.81
N ARG A 155 5.53 -14.28 1.18
CA ARG A 155 4.12 -14.58 1.39
C ARG A 155 3.51 -13.71 2.49
N TRP A 156 4.16 -13.59 3.64
CA TRP A 156 3.75 -12.68 4.70
C TRP A 156 3.66 -11.22 4.23
N ARG A 157 4.66 -10.74 3.47
CA ARG A 157 4.66 -9.36 2.97
C ARG A 157 3.48 -9.11 2.04
N ILE A 158 3.16 -10.05 1.15
CA ILE A 158 1.98 -9.97 0.27
C ILE A 158 0.72 -9.80 1.12
N GLY A 159 0.53 -10.66 2.13
CA GLY A 159 -0.61 -10.56 3.04
C GLY A 159 -0.67 -9.22 3.76
N LEU A 160 0.47 -8.70 4.25
CA LEU A 160 0.53 -7.38 4.88
C LEU A 160 0.16 -6.24 3.91
N MET A 161 0.63 -6.29 2.66
CA MET A 161 0.29 -5.30 1.64
C MET A 161 -1.20 -5.34 1.31
N GLU A 162 -1.76 -6.53 1.13
CA GLU A 162 -3.18 -6.71 0.81
C GLU A 162 -4.06 -6.20 1.96
N ARG A 163 -3.76 -6.57 3.21
CA ARG A 163 -4.46 -6.03 4.39
C ARG A 163 -4.38 -4.51 4.48
N THR A 164 -3.23 -3.94 4.11
CA THR A 164 -3.03 -2.49 4.13
C THR A 164 -3.99 -1.81 3.16
N CYS A 165 -4.12 -2.34 1.94
CA CYS A 165 -5.06 -1.84 0.96
C CYS A 165 -6.52 -2.02 1.41
N LEU A 166 -6.86 -3.18 1.98
CA LEU A 166 -8.21 -3.45 2.49
C LEU A 166 -8.61 -2.53 3.67
N ALA A 167 -7.64 -2.02 4.44
CA ALA A 167 -7.88 -1.07 5.53
C ALA A 167 -8.16 0.37 5.06
N VAL A 168 -7.96 0.67 3.77
CA VAL A 168 -8.20 1.99 3.19
C VAL A 168 -9.69 2.16 2.90
N ASP A 169 -10.30 3.21 3.44
CA ASP A 169 -11.64 3.62 3.03
C ASP A 169 -11.56 4.49 1.78
N TYR A 170 -11.65 3.86 0.61
CA TYR A 170 -11.63 4.51 -0.71
C TYR A 170 -12.78 5.51 -0.95
N GLU A 171 -13.70 5.68 0.01
CA GLU A 171 -14.64 6.80 0.02
C GLU A 171 -13.96 8.12 0.43
N THR A 172 -13.14 8.07 1.48
CA THR A 172 -12.62 9.25 2.17
C THR A 172 -11.12 9.44 2.00
N THR A 173 -10.38 8.36 1.77
CA THR A 173 -8.93 8.39 1.54
C THR A 173 -8.46 7.32 0.56
N HIS A 174 -7.36 7.59 -0.15
CA HIS A 174 -6.69 6.62 -1.03
C HIS A 174 -5.24 6.34 -0.60
N GLN A 175 -4.92 6.71 0.64
CA GLN A 175 -3.55 6.88 1.12
C GLN A 175 -3.33 6.14 2.43
N VAL A 176 -2.07 5.74 2.63
CA VAL A 176 -1.60 5.05 3.83
C VAL A 176 -0.47 5.88 4.42
N VAL A 177 -0.42 5.96 5.75
CA VAL A 177 0.73 6.50 6.48
C VAL A 177 1.68 5.34 6.77
N SER A 178 2.92 5.44 6.30
CA SER A 178 3.96 4.43 6.53
C SER A 178 4.95 4.91 7.58
N VAL A 179 5.17 4.11 8.61
CA VAL A 179 6.19 4.32 9.63
C VAL A 179 7.28 3.28 9.43
N MET A 180 8.41 3.68 8.87
CA MET A 180 9.57 2.81 8.71
C MET A 180 10.54 3.09 9.85
N ASP A 181 10.63 2.14 10.77
CA ASP A 181 11.48 2.21 11.95
C ASP A 181 12.82 1.54 11.69
N PHE A 182 13.83 2.35 11.41
CA PHE A 182 15.22 1.94 11.18
C PHE A 182 16.08 2.06 12.43
N ARG A 183 15.50 2.27 13.62
CA ARG A 183 16.30 2.26 14.86
C ARG A 183 16.97 0.90 14.99
N ASN A 184 18.27 0.90 15.32
CA ASN A 184 19.12 -0.30 15.37
C ASN A 184 19.33 -1.01 14.02
N PHE A 185 19.04 -0.35 12.88
CA PHE A 185 19.43 -0.87 11.58
C PHE A 185 20.94 -0.88 11.44
N ARG A 186 21.49 -1.96 10.90
CA ARG A 186 22.88 -2.00 10.46
C ARG A 186 22.96 -2.86 9.20
N THR A 187 23.93 -2.57 8.34
CA THR A 187 24.18 -3.32 7.10
C THR A 187 24.69 -4.71 7.43
N ASP A 188 23.79 -5.70 7.44
CA ASP A 188 24.08 -7.12 7.56
C ASP A 188 23.94 -7.82 6.20
N ASN A 189 24.76 -8.86 6.01
CA ASN A 189 24.83 -9.64 4.77
C ASN A 189 24.06 -10.96 4.89
N HIS A 190 22.86 -10.96 5.48
CA HIS A 190 22.08 -12.19 5.56
C HIS A 190 21.79 -12.71 4.14
N PRO A 191 22.14 -13.97 3.80
CA PRO A 191 22.06 -14.45 2.42
C PRO A 191 20.62 -14.43 1.87
N GLY A 192 19.63 -14.70 2.71
CA GLY A 192 18.21 -14.65 2.35
C GLY A 192 17.65 -13.24 2.08
N LYS A 193 18.31 -12.19 2.60
CA LYS A 193 17.81 -10.82 2.50
C LYS A 193 17.77 -10.30 1.07
N LYS A 194 18.85 -10.54 0.29
CA LYS A 194 18.92 -10.13 -1.11
C LYS A 194 17.82 -10.80 -1.95
N LYS A 195 17.62 -12.11 -1.74
CA LYS A 195 16.57 -12.87 -2.43
C LYS A 195 15.19 -12.30 -2.10
N VAL A 196 14.92 -12.01 -0.82
CA VAL A 196 13.68 -11.35 -0.41
C VAL A 196 13.53 -10.00 -1.09
N GLU A 197 14.55 -9.14 -1.04
CA GLU A 197 14.50 -7.81 -1.69
C GLU A 197 14.16 -7.93 -3.17
N GLU A 198 14.80 -8.85 -3.91
CA GLU A 198 14.52 -9.11 -5.32
C GLU A 198 13.07 -9.54 -5.57
N GLU A 199 12.53 -10.47 -4.77
CA GLU A 199 11.14 -10.91 -4.91
C GLU A 199 10.14 -9.80 -4.58
N ILE A 200 10.40 -9.02 -3.53
CA ILE A 200 9.54 -7.90 -3.15
C ILE A 200 9.51 -6.84 -4.26
N GLN A 201 10.64 -6.56 -4.91
CA GLN A 201 10.69 -5.62 -6.04
C GLN A 201 9.83 -6.08 -7.24
N LYS A 202 9.65 -7.38 -7.44
CA LYS A 202 8.75 -7.92 -8.48
C LYS A 202 7.28 -7.72 -8.14
N ILE A 203 6.93 -7.68 -6.85
CA ILE A 203 5.54 -7.58 -6.36
C ILE A 203 5.07 -6.13 -6.24
N LEU A 204 5.96 -5.21 -5.86
CA LEU A 204 5.64 -3.79 -5.65
C LEU A 204 4.87 -3.12 -6.81
N PRO A 205 5.12 -3.41 -8.10
CA PRO A 205 4.34 -2.85 -9.20
C PRO A 205 2.84 -3.14 -9.14
N PHE A 206 2.42 -4.27 -8.57
CA PHE A 206 1.02 -4.71 -8.47
C PHE A 206 0.23 -4.02 -7.36
N TYR A 207 0.89 -3.19 -6.57
CA TYR A 207 0.27 -2.34 -5.55
C TYR A 207 0.55 -0.85 -5.81
N PRO A 208 0.09 -0.31 -6.95
CA PRO A 208 0.28 1.11 -7.24
C PRO A 208 -0.48 1.97 -6.23
N GLY A 209 0.11 3.07 -5.79
CA GLY A 209 -0.61 4.09 -5.02
C GLY A 209 -0.65 3.92 -3.50
N MET A 210 -0.05 2.88 -2.91
CA MET A 210 0.05 2.67 -1.46
C MET A 210 0.93 3.70 -0.70
N GLY A 211 1.19 4.88 -1.26
CA GLY A 211 2.13 5.85 -0.72
C GLY A 211 1.54 7.23 -0.54
N CYS A 212 1.59 7.76 0.69
CA CYS A 212 1.44 9.19 0.91
C CYS A 212 2.43 9.75 1.94
N GLU A 213 2.25 9.50 3.23
CA GLU A 213 3.14 9.99 4.27
C GLU A 213 4.11 8.90 4.69
N LEU A 214 5.38 9.26 4.82
CA LEU A 214 6.44 8.35 5.19
C LEU A 214 7.21 8.93 6.39
N PHE A 215 6.96 8.39 7.57
CA PHE A 215 7.77 8.65 8.76
C PHE A 215 8.96 7.70 8.77
N LEU A 216 10.17 8.26 8.79
CA LEU A 216 11.42 7.52 8.83
C LEU A 216 12.07 7.76 10.19
N LEU A 217 12.09 6.74 11.05
CA LEU A 217 12.75 6.83 12.35
C LEU A 217 14.17 6.29 12.22
N TYR A 218 15.17 7.08 12.62
CA TYR A 218 16.55 6.80 12.23
C TYR A 218 17.59 7.04 13.34
N THR A 219 18.64 6.21 13.33
CA THR A 219 19.88 6.40 14.09
C THR A 219 20.97 6.96 13.17
N VAL A 220 21.48 8.15 13.45
CA VAL A 220 22.30 8.98 12.54
C VAL A 220 23.58 8.30 12.04
N THR A 221 23.62 7.90 10.76
CA THR A 221 24.87 7.85 9.95
C THR A 221 24.65 8.40 8.52
N PRO A 222 25.59 9.20 7.95
CA PRO A 222 25.47 9.75 6.58
C PRO A 222 25.40 8.70 5.47
N THR A 223 25.95 7.50 5.69
CA THR A 223 26.00 6.41 4.70
C THR A 223 24.64 5.77 4.49
N LEU A 224 23.86 5.57 5.55
CA LEU A 224 22.51 5.00 5.44
C LEU A 224 21.50 5.99 4.86
N LEU A 225 21.70 7.30 5.07
CA LEU A 225 20.89 8.35 4.42
C LEU A 225 20.99 8.27 2.89
N LYS A 226 22.19 7.93 2.37
CA LYS A 226 22.42 7.69 0.93
C LYS A 226 21.76 6.40 0.43
N VAL A 227 21.78 5.33 1.22
CA VAL A 227 21.10 4.06 0.88
C VAL A 227 19.58 4.26 0.86
N LEU A 228 19.03 4.96 1.85
CA LEU A 228 17.62 5.33 1.94
C LEU A 228 17.16 6.17 0.75
N PHE A 229 17.98 7.15 0.36
CA PHE A 229 17.76 7.95 -0.84
C PHE A 229 17.72 7.11 -2.12
N TRP A 230 18.52 6.06 -2.21
CA TRP A 230 18.56 5.21 -3.41
C TRP A 230 17.48 4.12 -3.46
N VAL A 231 17.17 3.50 -2.32
CA VAL A 231 16.25 2.35 -2.23
C VAL A 231 14.79 2.79 -2.07
N ILE A 232 14.52 3.86 -1.30
CA ILE A 232 13.17 4.30 -0.96
C ILE A 232 12.72 5.50 -1.81
N LEU A 233 13.59 6.46 -2.07
CA LEU A 233 13.19 7.71 -2.74
C LEU A 233 13.21 7.64 -4.28
N ARG A 234 14.09 6.83 -4.89
CA ARG A 234 14.21 6.75 -6.36
C ARG A 234 12.95 6.22 -7.08
N PRO A 235 12.19 5.25 -6.55
CA PRO A 235 10.95 4.78 -7.19
C PRO A 235 9.74 5.70 -6.92
N TRP A 236 9.82 6.61 -5.94
CA TRP A 236 8.71 7.42 -5.41
C TRP A 236 9.08 8.92 -5.47
N THR A 237 9.21 9.47 -6.67
CA THR A 237 9.70 10.87 -6.86
C THR A 237 8.73 11.96 -6.39
N THR A 238 7.47 11.63 -6.08
CA THR A 238 6.50 12.55 -5.44
C THR A 238 6.50 12.50 -3.90
N ALA A 239 7.15 11.50 -3.28
CA ALA A 239 7.08 11.26 -1.84
C ALA A 239 8.01 12.13 -0.98
N VAL A 240 8.91 12.91 -1.58
CA VAL A 240 9.86 13.75 -0.83
C VAL A 240 9.17 14.87 -0.03
N LYS A 241 7.98 15.32 -0.47
CA LYS A 241 7.22 16.39 0.23
C LYS A 241 6.52 15.92 1.51
N HIS A 242 6.30 14.62 1.65
CA HIS A 242 5.52 13.99 2.72
C HIS A 242 6.39 13.01 3.54
N MET A 243 7.70 13.24 3.50
CA MET A 243 8.68 12.42 4.22
C MET A 243 9.17 13.17 5.47
N HIS A 244 8.94 12.56 6.64
CA HIS A 244 9.36 13.11 7.93
C HIS A 244 10.49 12.25 8.47
N VAL A 245 11.71 12.80 8.51
CA VAL A 245 12.87 12.11 9.08
C VAL A 245 13.00 12.51 10.54
N LEU A 246 12.79 11.55 11.44
CA LEU A 246 12.80 11.76 12.89
C LEU A 246 14.05 11.14 13.52
N GLY A 247 14.52 11.75 14.61
CA GLY A 247 15.56 11.18 15.45
C GLY A 247 15.12 9.90 16.18
N ASP A 248 16.02 9.30 16.94
CA ASP A 248 15.77 8.04 17.68
C ASP A 248 15.26 8.25 19.10
N SER A 249 15.36 9.46 19.65
CA SER A 249 14.91 9.75 21.01
C SER A 249 13.37 9.69 21.12
N PRO A 250 12.81 9.12 22.21
CA PRO A 250 11.37 9.05 22.40
C PRO A 250 10.67 10.41 22.26
N SER A 251 11.30 11.48 22.77
CA SER A 251 10.78 12.84 22.66
C SER A 251 10.73 13.38 21.22
N ALA A 252 11.75 13.10 20.41
CA ALA A 252 11.79 13.55 19.02
C ALA A 252 10.78 12.80 18.15
N ILE A 253 10.62 11.50 18.39
CA ILE A 253 9.62 10.67 17.70
C ILE A 253 8.20 11.17 18.05
N ALA A 254 7.91 11.34 19.33
CA ALA A 254 6.60 11.83 19.80
C ALA A 254 6.27 13.20 19.18
N ALA A 255 7.20 14.16 19.26
CA ALA A 255 7.02 15.49 18.71
C ALA A 255 6.79 15.50 17.19
N GLY A 256 7.42 14.56 16.47
CA GLY A 256 7.26 14.43 15.02
C GLY A 256 5.98 13.74 14.58
N MET A 257 5.44 12.80 15.37
CA MET A 257 4.30 11.96 14.97
C MET A 257 2.95 12.43 15.53
N LEU A 258 2.91 12.93 16.77
CA LEU A 258 1.68 13.36 17.44
C LEU A 258 0.90 14.49 16.72
N PRO A 259 1.53 15.40 15.95
CA PRO A 259 0.78 16.36 15.14
C PRO A 259 -0.06 15.71 14.03
N PHE A 260 0.27 14.49 13.63
CA PHE A 260 -0.37 13.77 12.52
C PHE A 260 -1.23 12.60 12.99
N ILE A 261 -0.81 11.90 14.04
CA ILE A 261 -1.48 10.70 14.56
C ILE A 261 -1.90 10.95 16.01
N PRO A 262 -3.20 10.84 16.35
CA PRO A 262 -3.68 10.99 17.72
C PRO A 262 -2.94 10.05 18.69
N ALA A 263 -2.69 10.50 19.92
CA ALA A 263 -1.97 9.69 20.90
C ALA A 263 -2.64 8.32 21.16
N SER A 264 -3.97 8.25 21.14
CA SER A 264 -4.74 7.00 21.31
C SER A 264 -4.64 6.05 20.12
N GLU A 265 -4.24 6.55 18.94
CA GLU A 265 -4.06 5.80 17.70
C GLU A 265 -2.57 5.53 17.42
N LEU A 266 -1.67 6.03 18.28
CA LEU A 266 -0.22 5.88 18.15
C LEU A 266 0.33 4.93 19.23
N PRO A 267 1.08 3.88 18.86
CA PRO A 267 1.66 2.96 19.84
C PRO A 267 2.66 3.63 20.78
N LYS A 268 2.72 3.16 22.04
CA LYS A 268 3.67 3.66 23.07
C LYS A 268 5.13 3.80 22.60
N PRO A 269 5.73 2.85 21.85
CA PRO A 269 7.11 2.98 21.37
C PRO A 269 7.37 4.16 20.42
N TYR A 270 6.31 4.80 19.92
CA TYR A 270 6.32 5.96 19.03
C TYR A 270 5.80 7.23 19.70
N GLY A 271 5.58 7.21 21.02
CA GLY A 271 5.20 8.40 21.80
C GLY A 271 3.70 8.60 22.01
N GLY A 272 2.87 7.64 21.61
CA GLY A 272 1.44 7.66 21.93
C GLY A 272 1.09 6.87 23.20
N THR A 273 -0.19 6.55 23.35
CA THR A 273 -0.75 5.84 24.52
C THR A 273 -1.30 4.46 24.17
N ALA A 274 -1.33 4.10 22.88
CA ALA A 274 -1.95 2.86 22.43
C ALA A 274 -1.09 1.63 22.73
N GLU A 275 -1.76 0.51 23.03
CA GLU A 275 -1.18 -0.83 23.22
C GLU A 275 -1.80 -1.81 22.22
N PRO A 276 -1.38 -1.76 20.94
CA PRO A 276 -1.91 -2.66 19.93
C PRO A 276 -1.61 -4.12 20.24
N LYS A 277 -2.56 -5.00 19.95
CA LYS A 277 -2.28 -6.42 19.79
C LYS A 277 -1.70 -6.62 18.39
N TRP A 278 -0.44 -6.99 18.31
CA TRP A 278 0.23 -7.20 17.03
C TRP A 278 -0.20 -8.51 16.38
N CYS A 279 -1.27 -8.48 15.57
CA CYS A 279 -1.77 -9.66 14.85
C CYS A 279 -1.19 -9.74 13.42
N THR A 280 -1.03 -10.95 12.90
CA THR A 280 -0.52 -11.24 11.54
C THR A 280 -1.56 -11.87 10.61
N GLY A 281 -2.75 -12.19 11.13
CA GLY A 281 -3.92 -12.79 10.45
C GLY A 281 -5.23 -12.04 10.77
N PRO A 282 -6.43 -12.61 10.51
CA PRO A 282 -7.73 -11.92 10.36
C PRO A 282 -8.18 -11.03 11.52
N GLY A 283 -7.59 -11.14 12.69
CA GLY A 283 -7.74 -10.16 13.79
C GLY A 283 -7.21 -8.75 13.49
N TRP A 284 -6.74 -8.49 12.26
CA TRP A 284 -6.27 -7.18 11.78
C TRP A 284 -7.39 -6.19 11.44
N GLU A 285 -8.64 -6.65 11.37
CA GLU A 285 -9.78 -5.78 11.07
C GLU A 285 -9.79 -4.59 12.05
N VAL A 286 -9.60 -3.39 11.50
CA VAL A 286 -9.42 -2.15 12.24
C VAL A 286 -10.67 -1.89 13.09
N GLY A 287 -10.66 -2.32 14.34
CA GLY A 287 -11.78 -2.10 15.25
C GLY A 287 -12.20 -3.25 16.15
N SER A 288 -11.56 -4.43 16.11
CA SER A 288 -11.75 -5.43 17.18
C SER A 288 -11.01 -5.00 18.46
N ARG A 289 -11.46 -3.88 19.03
CA ARG A 289 -11.30 -3.59 20.45
C ARG A 289 -12.07 -4.69 21.20
N PRO A 290 -11.53 -5.25 22.29
CA PRO A 290 -12.37 -6.03 23.19
C PRO A 290 -13.57 -5.20 23.69
#